data_AF-A0AAW9IBD8-F1
#
_entry.id   AF-A0AAW9IBD8-F1
#
_cell.length_a   1.000
_cell.length_b   1.000
_cell.length_c   1.000
_cell.angle_alpha   90.00
_cell.angle_beta   90.00
_cell.angle_gamma   90.00
#
_symmetry.space_group_name_H-M   'P 1'
#
loop_
_entity.id
_entity.type
_entity.pdbx_description
1 polymer ?
#
loop_
_entity_poly.entity_id
_entity_poly.type
_entity_poly.pdbx_seq_one_letter_code
_entity_poly.pdbx_strand_id
1 'polypeptide(L)'
;EESVKLVANLPYYVTTPIIVKLLKESYNFKSLTIMIQKEVAERMNAEPGNKDYGALSLLVQYYCNTKIIRKVSPQCFIPRPKVDSIVIRLDKLQEPKVKLDNEKLFFDIIRSSFNMRRKTL
;
A
#
# COMPACT_ATOMS: atom_id res chain seq x y z
N GLU A 1 8.43 -1.35 -23.52
CA GLU A 1 7.58 -0.19 -23.19
C GLU A 1 8.23 0.62 -22.08
N GLU A 2 8.22 1.95 -22.19
CA GLU A 2 8.75 2.83 -21.13
C GLU A 2 7.87 2.74 -19.88
N SER A 3 8.50 2.56 -18.71
CA SER A 3 7.80 2.52 -17.43
C SER A 3 7.10 3.86 -17.13
N VAL A 4 5.81 3.83 -16.81
CA VAL A 4 5.01 5.05 -16.59
C VAL A 4 5.01 5.52 -15.14
N LYS A 5 4.72 6.80 -14.90
CA LYS A 5 4.44 7.34 -13.55
C LYS A 5 2.93 7.53 -13.40
N LEU A 6 2.35 6.92 -12.38
CA LEU A 6 0.92 7.01 -12.10
C LEU A 6 0.68 8.02 -10.99
N VAL A 7 -0.27 8.94 -11.21
CA VAL A 7 -0.67 9.96 -10.22
C VAL A 7 -2.19 10.02 -10.17
N ALA A 8 -2.77 9.86 -8.99
CA ALA A 8 -4.23 9.90 -8.85
C ALA A 8 -4.69 10.27 -7.44
N ASN A 9 -5.90 10.84 -7.34
CA ASN A 9 -6.65 10.90 -6.09
C ASN A 9 -7.65 9.74 -6.10
N LEU A 10 -7.41 8.69 -5.30
CA LEU A 10 -8.22 7.48 -5.38
C LEU A 10 -9.47 7.58 -4.49
N PRO A 11 -10.63 7.07 -4.95
CA PRO A 11 -11.79 6.93 -4.09
C PRO A 11 -11.47 5.99 -2.93
N TYR A 12 -11.93 6.38 -1.74
CA TYR A 12 -11.54 5.72 -0.50
C TYR A 12 -11.99 4.25 -0.42
N TYR A 13 -13.17 3.93 -0.93
CA TYR A 13 -13.78 2.61 -0.81
C TYR A 13 -13.13 1.53 -1.71
N VAL A 14 -12.31 1.91 -2.70
CA VAL A 14 -11.68 1.00 -3.67
C VAL A 14 -10.16 1.10 -3.71
N THR A 15 -9.56 1.91 -2.84
CA THR A 15 -8.11 2.16 -2.83
C THR A 15 -7.29 0.86 -2.73
N THR A 16 -7.58 0.02 -1.73
CA THR A 16 -6.82 -1.22 -1.50
C THR A 16 -6.93 -2.20 -2.68
N PRO A 17 -8.14 -2.56 -3.19
CA PRO A 17 -8.26 -3.39 -4.39
C PRO A 17 -7.47 -2.88 -5.60
N ILE A 18 -7.52 -1.57 -5.87
CA ILE A 18 -6.78 -0.95 -7.00
C ILE A 18 -5.27 -1.18 -6.83
N ILE A 19 -4.72 -0.91 -5.65
CA ILE A 19 -3.28 -1.04 -5.40
C ILE A 19 -2.85 -2.50 -5.48
N VAL A 20 -3.61 -3.42 -4.88
CA VAL A 20 -3.31 -4.85 -4.96
C VAL A 20 -3.31 -5.32 -6.42
N LYS A 21 -4.28 -4.88 -7.23
CA LYS A 21 -4.35 -5.21 -8.65
C LYS A 21 -3.14 -4.67 -9.42
N LEU A 22 -2.80 -3.40 -9.21
CA LEU A 22 -1.64 -2.76 -9.85
C LEU A 22 -0.31 -3.47 -9.53
N LEU A 23 -0.16 -3.96 -8.30
CA LEU A 23 1.05 -4.66 -7.88
C LEU A 23 1.11 -6.11 -8.37
N LYS A 24 -0.01 -6.85 -8.34
CA LYS A 24 -0.05 -8.28 -8.70
C LYS A 24 -0.14 -8.56 -10.19
N GLU A 25 -0.76 -7.70 -10.98
CA GLU A 25 -0.90 -7.90 -12.44
C GLU A 25 0.30 -7.40 -13.24
N SER A 26 1.44 -7.16 -12.57
CA SER A 26 2.72 -6.80 -13.20
C SER A 26 2.68 -5.58 -14.14
N TYR A 27 1.80 -4.61 -13.88
CA TYR A 27 1.75 -3.37 -14.64
C TYR A 27 3.12 -2.68 -14.69
N ASN A 28 3.52 -2.21 -15.87
CA ASN A 28 4.80 -1.57 -16.11
C ASN A 28 4.80 -0.10 -15.67
N PHE A 29 4.82 0.14 -14.35
CA PHE A 29 4.93 1.48 -13.77
C PHE A 29 6.21 1.62 -12.94
N LYS A 30 6.77 2.84 -12.95
CA LYS A 30 7.95 3.23 -12.16
C LYS A 30 7.57 3.66 -10.75
N SER A 31 6.51 4.46 -10.64
CA SER A 31 6.06 4.99 -9.36
C SER A 31 4.56 5.28 -9.37
N LEU A 32 3.93 5.12 -8.21
CA LEU A 32 2.55 5.51 -7.94
C LEU A 32 2.55 6.61 -6.88
N THR A 33 2.08 7.82 -7.20
CA THR A 33 1.88 8.89 -6.23
C THR A 33 0.39 9.16 -6.09
N ILE A 34 -0.18 8.75 -4.97
CA ILE A 34 -1.63 8.74 -4.80
C ILE A 34 -2.05 9.42 -3.50
N MET A 35 -3.23 10.03 -3.56
CA MET A 35 -3.91 10.53 -2.38
C MET A 35 -4.98 9.54 -1.94
N ILE A 36 -4.92 9.13 -0.67
CA ILE A 36 -5.78 8.11 -0.07
C ILE A 36 -6.11 8.49 1.39
N GLN A 37 -7.01 7.75 2.02
CA GLN A 37 -7.29 7.93 3.45
C GLN A 37 -6.03 7.73 4.29
N LYS A 38 -5.87 8.57 5.32
CA LYS A 38 -4.75 8.54 6.25
C LYS A 38 -4.46 7.15 6.81
N GLU A 39 -5.47 6.46 7.34
CA GLU A 39 -5.30 5.12 7.93
C GLU A 39 -4.71 4.12 6.93
N VAL A 40 -5.18 4.16 5.67
CA VAL A 40 -4.71 3.24 4.63
C VAL A 40 -3.25 3.54 4.27
N ALA A 41 -2.89 4.82 4.13
CA ALA A 41 -1.49 5.21 3.88
C ALA A 41 -0.57 4.84 5.04
N GLU A 42 -1.01 5.06 6.29
CA GLU A 42 -0.26 4.70 7.49
C GLU A 42 -0.04 3.18 7.56
N ARG A 43 -1.05 2.37 7.24
CA ARG A 43 -0.91 0.91 7.14
C ARG A 43 0.06 0.48 6.05
N MET A 44 0.06 1.12 4.88
CA MET A 44 1.01 0.77 3.80
C MET A 44 2.46 1.10 4.16
N ASN A 45 2.67 2.21 4.88
CA ASN A 45 3.99 2.68 5.29
C ASN A 45 4.38 2.23 6.71
N ALA A 46 3.60 1.36 7.36
CA ALA A 46 3.87 0.92 8.72
C ALA A 46 5.12 0.04 8.80
N GLU A 47 5.90 0.17 9.87
CA GLU A 47 7.07 -0.66 10.16
C GLU A 47 6.73 -1.79 11.14
N PRO A 48 7.50 -2.90 11.18
CA PRO A 48 7.31 -3.96 12.15
C PRO A 48 7.25 -3.44 13.60
N GLY A 49 6.36 -4.01 14.41
CA GLY A 49 6.12 -3.56 15.79
C GLY A 49 5.10 -2.40 15.91
N ASN A 50 4.72 -1.76 14.80
CA ASN A 50 3.63 -0.79 14.80
C ASN A 50 2.26 -1.49 14.81
N LYS A 51 1.26 -0.95 15.53
CA LYS A 51 -0.13 -1.46 15.54
C LYS A 51 -0.79 -1.53 14.15
N ASP A 52 -0.36 -0.65 13.25
CA ASP A 52 -0.89 -0.54 11.89
C ASP A 52 -0.19 -1.51 10.92
N TYR A 53 0.91 -2.14 11.35
CA TYR A 53 1.66 -3.12 10.57
C TYR A 53 0.86 -4.40 10.33
N GLY A 54 0.72 -4.81 9.08
CA GLY A 54 -0.06 -5.98 8.72
C GLY A 54 0.20 -6.53 7.33
N ALA A 55 -0.71 -7.39 6.88
CA ALA A 55 -0.64 -8.01 5.55
C ALA A 55 -0.54 -6.98 4.41
N LEU A 56 -1.23 -5.83 4.54
CA LEU A 56 -1.16 -4.76 3.55
C LEU A 56 0.21 -4.08 3.52
N SER A 57 0.83 -3.84 4.68
CA SER A 57 2.18 -3.30 4.80
C SER A 57 3.17 -4.18 4.06
N LEU A 58 3.16 -5.49 4.38
CA LEU A 58 4.02 -6.48 3.74
C LEU A 58 3.80 -6.58 2.24
N LEU A 59 2.55 -6.65 1.79
CA LEU A 59 2.23 -6.75 0.36
C LEU A 59 2.77 -5.56 -0.42
N VAL A 60 2.52 -4.33 0.05
CA VAL A 60 2.97 -3.13 -0.65
C VAL A 60 4.49 -3.01 -0.58
N GLN A 61 5.08 -3.24 0.60
CA GLN A 61 6.52 -3.09 0.82
C GLN A 61 7.35 -4.18 0.15
N TYR A 62 6.76 -5.34 -0.14
CA TYR A 62 7.40 -6.41 -0.90
C TYR A 62 7.73 -5.97 -2.34
N TYR A 63 6.80 -5.25 -2.99
CA TYR A 63 6.96 -4.77 -4.37
C TYR A 63 7.51 -3.33 -4.47
N CYS A 64 7.34 -2.52 -3.44
CA CYS A 64 7.60 -1.08 -3.50
C CYS A 64 8.37 -0.54 -2.28
N ASN A 65 9.13 0.52 -2.50
CA ASN A 65 9.49 1.44 -1.43
C ASN A 65 8.37 2.45 -1.21
N THR A 66 7.89 2.58 0.03
CA THR A 66 6.81 3.48 0.41
C THR A 66 7.38 4.76 1.02
N LYS A 67 6.76 5.90 0.73
CA LYS A 67 7.09 7.18 1.37
C LYS A 67 5.85 8.05 1.52
N ILE A 68 5.56 8.47 2.76
CA ILE A 68 4.57 9.52 3.01
C ILE A 68 5.14 10.86 2.54
N ILE A 69 4.46 11.51 1.60
CA ILE A 69 4.89 12.79 1.05
C ILE A 69 4.30 13.95 1.84
N ARG A 70 2.99 13.90 2.13
CA ARG A 70 2.31 14.95 2.90
C ARG A 70 0.97 14.48 3.46
N LYS A 71 0.56 15.06 4.59
CA LYS A 71 -0.82 15.00 5.11
C LYS A 71 -1.68 16.09 4.47
N VAL A 72 -2.93 15.78 4.13
CA VAL A 72 -3.87 16.69 3.48
C VAL A 72 -5.14 16.80 4.33
N SER A 73 -5.49 18.03 4.69
CA SER A 73 -6.67 18.32 5.51
C SER A 73 -7.97 18.11 4.73
N PRO A 74 -9.05 17.63 5.37
CA PRO A 74 -10.39 17.57 4.79
C PRO A 74 -10.90 18.91 4.24
N GLN A 75 -10.37 20.04 4.72
CA GLN A 75 -10.76 21.38 4.28
C GLN A 75 -10.44 21.64 2.80
N CYS A 76 -9.52 20.87 2.20
CA CYS A 76 -9.12 20.98 0.80
C CYS A 76 -10.12 20.35 -0.19
N PHE A 77 -11.26 19.82 0.28
CA PHE A 77 -12.20 19.04 -0.53
C PHE A 77 -13.64 19.56 -0.45
N ILE A 78 -14.39 19.33 -1.53
CA ILE A 78 -15.84 19.58 -1.62
C ILE A 78 -16.49 18.36 -2.29
N PRO A 79 -17.41 17.63 -1.62
CA PRO A 79 -17.75 17.74 -0.20
C PRO A 79 -16.57 17.33 0.69
N ARG A 80 -16.55 17.84 1.94
CA ARG A 80 -15.48 17.53 2.90
C ARG A 80 -15.56 16.07 3.35
N PRO A 81 -14.47 15.29 3.26
CA PRO A 81 -14.42 13.96 3.83
C PRO A 81 -14.44 14.01 5.37
N LYS A 82 -14.84 12.90 6.01
CA LYS A 82 -14.85 12.78 7.48
C LYS A 82 -13.48 12.49 8.09
N VAL A 83 -12.49 12.16 7.27
CA VAL A 83 -11.16 11.70 7.70
C VAL A 83 -10.07 12.43 6.93
N ASP A 84 -8.89 12.53 7.54
CA ASP A 84 -7.70 13.06 6.88
C ASP A 84 -7.27 12.21 5.67
N SER A 85 -6.60 12.86 4.73
CA SER A 85 -5.93 12.20 3.61
C SER A 85 -4.42 12.27 3.74
N ILE A 86 -3.74 11.35 3.06
CA ILE A 86 -2.29 11.37 2.88
C ILE A 86 -1.98 11.19 1.41
N VAL A 87 -1.02 11.99 0.91
CA VAL A 87 -0.32 11.71 -0.34
C VAL A 87 0.85 10.78 -0.03
N ILE A 88 0.80 9.57 -0.58
CA ILE A 88 1.83 8.54 -0.46
C ILE A 88 2.43 8.27 -1.83
N ARG A 89 3.76 8.05 -1.87
CA ARG A 89 4.49 7.61 -3.04
C ARG A 89 4.97 6.18 -2.85
N LEU A 90 4.72 5.33 -3.85
CA LEU A 90 5.20 3.97 -3.95
C LEU A 90 6.14 3.91 -5.15
N ASP A 91 7.43 3.67 -4.91
CA ASP A 91 8.40 3.45 -5.98
C ASP A 91 8.57 1.95 -6.20
N LYS A 92 8.23 1.46 -7.41
CA LYS A 92 8.31 0.03 -7.74
C LYS A 92 9.77 -0.40 -7.75
N LEU A 93 10.05 -1.51 -7.09
CA LEU A 93 11.39 -2.10 -7.09
C LEU A 93 11.65 -2.81 -8.43
N GLN A 94 12.91 -2.84 -8.85
CA GLN A 94 13.33 -3.61 -10.03
C GLN A 94 13.17 -5.11 -9.80
N GLU A 95 13.55 -5.58 -8.60
CA GLU A 95 13.27 -6.92 -8.10
C GLU A 95 12.55 -6.79 -6.74
N PRO A 96 11.65 -7.73 -6.38
CA PRO A 96 11.02 -7.72 -5.06
C PRO A 96 12.06 -7.74 -3.94
N LYS A 97 11.71 -7.20 -2.75
CA LYS A 97 12.66 -7.08 -1.62
C LYS A 97 13.30 -8.41 -1.21
N VAL A 98 12.60 -9.52 -1.41
CA VAL A 98 13.08 -10.86 -1.11
C VAL A 98 12.71 -11.79 -2.27
N LYS A 99 13.62 -12.71 -2.62
CA LYS A 99 13.34 -13.77 -3.59
C LYS A 99 12.56 -14.87 -2.90
N LEU A 100 11.47 -15.32 -3.52
CA LEU A 100 10.59 -16.34 -2.97
C LEU A 100 10.52 -17.53 -3.92
N ASP A 101 10.56 -18.74 -3.38
CA ASP A 101 10.32 -19.96 -4.15
C ASP A 101 8.84 -20.09 -4.55
N ASN A 102 7.94 -19.68 -3.67
CA ASN A 102 6.49 -19.72 -3.91
C ASN A 102 5.80 -18.49 -3.31
N GLU A 103 5.56 -17.51 -4.18
CA GLU A 103 4.92 -16.24 -3.82
C GLU A 103 3.48 -16.43 -3.31
N LYS A 104 2.73 -17.38 -3.87
CA LYS A 104 1.36 -17.66 -3.43
C LYS A 104 1.35 -18.16 -1.99
N LEU A 105 2.17 -19.16 -1.69
CA LEU A 105 2.28 -19.72 -0.33
C LEU A 105 2.71 -18.64 0.67
N PHE A 106 3.67 -17.80 0.31
CA PHE A 106 4.12 -16.69 1.16
C PHE A 106 2.97 -15.75 1.54
N PHE A 107 2.17 -15.30 0.56
CA PHE A 107 1.05 -14.42 0.85
C PHE A 107 -0.11 -15.11 1.57
N ASP A 108 -0.32 -16.41 1.38
CA ASP A 108 -1.29 -17.22 2.13
C ASP A 108 -0.89 -17.34 3.61
N ILE A 109 0.42 -17.53 3.89
CA ILE A 109 0.97 -17.50 5.25
C ILE A 109 0.75 -16.13 5.87
N ILE A 110 1.16 -15.05 5.21
CA ILE A 110 0.97 -13.67 5.70
C ILE A 110 -0.50 -13.43 6.06
N ARG A 111 -1.43 -13.77 5.16
CA ARG A 111 -2.86 -13.56 5.40
C ARG A 111 -3.32 -14.33 6.64
N SER A 112 -2.90 -15.59 6.78
CA SER A 112 -3.26 -16.43 7.93
C SER A 112 -2.69 -15.90 9.24
N SER A 113 -1.41 -15.50 9.24
CA SER A 113 -0.71 -14.91 10.39
C SER A 113 -1.39 -13.64 10.92
N PHE A 114 -1.83 -12.75 10.03
CA PHE A 114 -2.46 -11.48 10.44
C PHE A 114 -3.95 -11.59 10.72
N ASN A 115 -4.61 -12.73 10.45
CA ASN A 115 -6.01 -12.94 10.84
C ASN A 115 -6.17 -13.09 12.36
N MET A 116 -5.15 -13.57 13.08
CA MET A 116 -5.18 -13.76 14.53
C MET A 116 -4.11 -12.95 15.25
N ARG A 117 -4.11 -11.61 15.08
CA ARG A 117 -3.10 -10.67 15.61
C ARG A 117 -2.75 -10.79 17.11
N ARG A 118 -3.60 -11.41 17.92
CA ARG A 118 -3.41 -11.59 19.38
C ARG A 118 -3.02 -13.02 19.77
N LYS A 119 -2.66 -13.87 18.80
CA LYS A 119 -2.20 -15.24 19.01
C LYS A 119 -0.73 -15.35 18.59
N THR A 120 -0.03 -16.28 19.23
CA THR A 120 1.31 -16.68 18.79
C THR A 120 1.20 -17.38 17.44
N LEU A 121 2.23 -17.20 16.61
CA LEU A 121 2.42 -17.97 15.38
C LEU A 121 2.69 -19.44 15.69
#